data_AF-A0A962WV47-F1
#
_entry.id   AF-A0A962WV47-F1
#
_cell.length_a   1.000
_cell.length_b   1.000
_cell.length_c   1.000
_cell.angle_alpha   90.00
_cell.angle_beta   90.00
_cell.angle_gamma   90.00
#
_symmetry.space_group_name_H-M   'P 1'
#
loop_
_entity.id
_entity.type
_entity.pdbx_description
1 polymer ?
#
loop_
_entity_poly.entity_id
_entity_poly.type
_entity_poly.pdbx_seq_one_letter_code
_entity_poly.pdbx_strand_id
1 'polypeptide(L)'
;MNKLVPFTPGLILYIALSAGCGSDGLTPNGNAGSNGQQASGAGVIPTIDTSGSLNEVVAVPESTPAVINGLFDKYTKVVAPNGKPIHIFATSGVSEAQTVRARQILSFILKDAEGTQYGSDKSAVANALGDAQATLVYFETEEQALKHRDAVSKLGLGVQDLYAEESPVEGTQAYLNNEIRDAAYEEIFHMVHGYGIETALPAFHAEMVAAQLKATARAYIGTRMARNTERMSI
;
A
#
# COMPACT_ATOMS: atom_id res chain seq x y z
N MET A 1 1.70 7.89 -44.01
CA MET A 1 2.08 9.07 -43.20
C MET A 1 1.17 9.10 -41.99
N ASN A 2 1.59 8.47 -40.88
CA ASN A 2 0.81 8.40 -39.65
C ASN A 2 0.94 9.71 -38.87
N LYS A 3 -0.20 10.31 -38.54
CA LYS A 3 -0.27 11.45 -37.63
C LYS A 3 -0.11 10.94 -36.20
N LEU A 4 0.92 11.43 -35.52
CA LEU A 4 1.10 11.29 -34.07
C LEU A 4 -0.04 12.06 -33.37
N VAL A 5 -0.74 11.38 -32.46
CA VAL A 5 -1.72 11.99 -31.57
C VAL A 5 -0.98 12.43 -30.30
N PRO A 6 -1.14 13.68 -29.82
CA PRO A 6 -0.40 14.16 -28.66
C PRO A 6 -0.89 13.49 -27.38
N PHE A 7 0.06 13.04 -26.58
CA PHE A 7 -0.12 12.49 -25.24
C PHE A 7 -0.40 13.65 -24.26
N THR A 8 -1.54 13.63 -23.59
CA THR A 8 -1.91 14.61 -22.56
C THR A 8 -1.47 14.06 -21.19
N PRO A 9 -0.48 14.64 -20.48
CA PRO A 9 -0.13 14.21 -19.15
C PRO A 9 -1.12 14.85 -18.17
N GLY A 10 -2.08 14.06 -17.68
CA GLY A 10 -3.10 14.49 -16.75
C GLY A 10 -3.38 13.44 -15.70
N LEU A 11 -2.37 13.06 -14.91
CA LEU A 11 -2.60 12.35 -13.66
C LEU A 11 -2.08 13.23 -12.52
N ILE A 12 -3.01 13.92 -11.86
CA ILE A 12 -2.76 14.56 -10.58
C ILE A 12 -2.64 13.43 -9.56
N LEU A 13 -1.42 13.19 -9.09
CA LEU A 13 -1.15 12.34 -7.94
C LEU A 13 -1.80 12.99 -6.70
N TYR A 14 -3.01 12.57 -6.38
CA TYR A 14 -3.64 12.86 -5.09
C TYR A 14 -2.97 11.97 -4.05
N ILE A 15 -1.94 12.48 -3.39
CA ILE A 15 -1.49 11.91 -2.11
C ILE A 15 -2.61 12.22 -1.10
N ALA A 16 -3.56 11.30 -0.97
CA ALA A 16 -4.52 11.34 0.12
C ALA A 16 -3.81 10.86 1.39
N LEU A 17 -3.16 11.80 2.07
CA LEU A 17 -2.69 11.60 3.44
C LEU A 17 -3.94 11.39 4.32
N SER A 18 -4.30 10.15 4.62
CA SER A 18 -5.35 9.89 5.62
C SER A 18 -4.75 10.16 7.00
N ALA A 19 -4.81 11.42 7.42
CA ALA A 19 -4.58 11.82 8.80
C ALA A 19 -5.70 11.22 9.68
N GLY A 20 -5.39 10.11 10.37
CA GLY A 20 -6.17 9.66 11.52
C GLY A 20 -5.96 10.65 12.66
N CYS A 21 -6.88 11.60 12.81
CA CYS A 21 -6.90 12.57 13.89
C CYS A 21 -7.86 12.11 15.01
N GLY A 22 -7.39 12.16 16.26
CA GLY A 22 -8.17 11.98 17.50
C GLY A 22 -7.37 11.20 18.55
N SER A 23 -7.13 11.66 19.79
CA SER A 23 -7.80 12.70 20.57
C SER A 23 -6.92 13.20 21.73
N ASP A 24 -7.15 14.46 22.12
CA ASP A 24 -6.70 15.10 23.36
C ASP A 24 -7.13 14.37 24.64
N GLY A 25 -6.37 14.55 25.72
CA GLY A 25 -6.90 14.55 27.09
C GLY A 25 -6.39 13.46 28.04
N LEU A 26 -5.25 13.72 28.68
CA LEU A 26 -4.84 13.06 29.92
C LEU A 26 -5.75 13.50 31.09
N THR A 27 -6.46 12.57 31.73
CA THR A 27 -6.63 12.54 33.21
C THR A 27 -6.86 11.09 33.68
N PRO A 28 -6.30 10.67 34.83
CA PRO A 28 -6.51 9.34 35.38
C PRO A 28 -7.58 9.33 36.50
N ASN A 29 -8.23 8.17 36.68
CA ASN A 29 -8.62 7.52 37.94
C ASN A 29 -10.08 7.01 37.96
N GLY A 30 -10.27 5.78 38.46
CA GLY A 30 -11.58 5.28 38.88
C GLY A 30 -11.90 3.82 38.52
N ASN A 31 -11.68 2.93 39.49
CA ASN A 31 -11.92 1.48 39.49
C ASN A 31 -13.42 1.10 39.55
N ALA A 32 -13.86 0.04 38.85
CA ALA A 32 -14.73 -1.06 39.35
C ALA A 32 -15.57 -1.76 38.24
N GLY A 33 -15.57 -3.10 38.27
CA GLY A 33 -16.81 -3.88 38.14
C GLY A 33 -17.11 -4.55 36.80
N SER A 34 -16.88 -5.86 36.78
CA SER A 34 -17.26 -6.88 35.79
C SER A 34 -18.76 -6.94 35.42
N ASN A 35 -19.05 -7.15 34.14
CA ASN A 35 -19.74 -8.33 33.54
C ASN A 35 -20.52 -7.89 32.28
N GLY A 36 -20.20 -8.43 31.10
CA GLY A 36 -20.98 -8.20 29.89
C GLY A 36 -20.18 -8.29 28.60
N GLN A 37 -20.60 -9.21 27.73
CA GLN A 37 -20.40 -9.29 26.28
C GLN A 37 -19.20 -8.52 25.71
N GLN A 38 -18.20 -9.30 25.29
CA GLN A 38 -17.04 -8.84 24.54
C GLN A 38 -17.52 -8.21 23.23
N ALA A 39 -17.60 -6.88 23.23
CA ALA A 39 -17.83 -6.09 22.05
C ALA A 39 -16.65 -6.27 21.09
N SER A 40 -16.97 -6.59 19.83
CA SER A 40 -16.06 -6.64 18.70
C SER A 40 -15.49 -5.24 18.44
N GLY A 41 -14.24 -4.99 18.81
CA GLY A 41 -13.55 -3.72 18.62
C GLY A 41 -12.05 -3.91 18.52
N ALA A 42 -11.44 -3.28 17.51
CA ALA A 42 -10.07 -3.43 16.99
C ALA A 42 -9.77 -4.77 16.31
N GLY A 43 -9.67 -4.75 14.98
CA GLY A 43 -9.49 -5.91 14.10
C GLY A 43 -8.11 -6.54 14.19
N VAL A 44 -7.84 -7.26 15.28
CA VAL A 44 -6.65 -8.12 15.37
C VAL A 44 -6.81 -9.26 14.36
N ILE A 45 -5.97 -9.26 13.33
CA ILE A 45 -5.90 -10.39 12.39
C ILE A 45 -5.24 -11.56 13.15
N PRO A 46 -5.86 -12.74 13.22
CA PRO A 46 -5.25 -13.89 13.88
C PRO A 46 -3.95 -14.28 13.18
N THR A 47 -3.11 -15.06 13.87
CA THR A 47 -1.95 -15.66 13.20
C THR A 47 -2.45 -16.66 12.16
N ILE A 48 -2.13 -16.42 10.89
CA ILE A 48 -2.45 -17.32 9.78
C ILE A 48 -1.15 -18.01 9.34
N ASP A 49 -1.15 -19.34 9.36
CA ASP A 49 -0.02 -20.16 8.88
C ASP A 49 -0.10 -20.34 7.36
N THR A 50 1.00 -20.03 6.69
CA THR A 50 1.15 -20.14 5.22
C THR A 50 2.05 -21.29 4.81
N SER A 51 2.75 -21.93 5.76
CA SER A 51 3.82 -22.91 5.49
C SER A 51 3.33 -24.22 4.84
N GLY A 52 2.03 -24.51 4.93
CA GLY A 52 1.41 -25.69 4.32
C GLY A 52 1.17 -25.60 2.81
N SER A 53 1.41 -24.46 2.18
CA SER A 53 1.22 -24.24 0.73
C SER A 53 2.57 -24.10 0.02
N LEU A 54 2.70 -24.72 -1.16
CA LEU A 54 3.92 -24.67 -1.98
C LEU A 54 4.34 -23.23 -2.30
N ASN A 55 3.35 -22.38 -2.62
CA ASN A 55 3.56 -20.98 -2.93
C ASN A 55 3.36 -20.09 -1.70
N GLU A 56 3.14 -20.66 -0.52
CA GLU A 56 2.81 -19.94 0.71
C GLU A 56 1.62 -18.96 0.53
N VAL A 57 0.69 -19.34 -0.35
CA VAL A 57 -0.62 -18.70 -0.54
C VAL A 57 -1.66 -19.70 -0.04
N VAL A 58 -2.50 -19.27 0.89
CA VAL A 58 -3.51 -20.12 1.53
C VAL A 58 -4.89 -19.49 1.45
N ALA A 59 -5.94 -20.27 1.68
CA ALA A 59 -7.28 -19.74 1.83
C ALA A 59 -7.38 -18.84 3.08
N VAL A 60 -8.20 -17.80 3.02
CA VAL A 60 -8.50 -16.95 4.19
C VAL A 60 -9.26 -17.76 5.24
N PRO A 61 -8.76 -17.90 6.48
CA PRO A 61 -9.45 -18.68 7.51
C PRO A 61 -10.75 -18.00 7.97
N GLU A 62 -11.76 -18.82 8.29
CA GLU A 62 -13.03 -18.36 8.89
C GLU A 62 -12.83 -17.62 10.22
N SER A 63 -11.72 -17.85 10.92
CA SER A 63 -11.36 -17.16 12.17
C SER A 63 -10.95 -15.70 11.98
N THR A 64 -10.78 -15.22 10.75
CA THR A 64 -10.54 -13.80 10.47
C THR A 64 -11.83 -12.97 10.61
N PRO A 65 -11.76 -11.64 10.80
CA PRO A 65 -12.94 -10.79 10.82
C PRO A 65 -13.89 -11.03 9.64
N ALA A 66 -15.21 -10.94 9.87
CA ALA A 66 -16.22 -11.26 8.86
C ALA A 66 -16.09 -10.45 7.56
N VAL A 67 -15.62 -9.20 7.64
CA VAL A 67 -15.33 -8.38 6.46
C VAL A 67 -14.18 -8.96 5.64
N ILE A 68 -13.19 -9.59 6.29
CA ILE A 68 -12.03 -10.20 5.63
C ILE A 68 -12.42 -11.54 5.02
N ASN A 69 -12.98 -12.48 5.79
CA ASN A 69 -13.35 -13.80 5.26
C ASN A 69 -14.54 -13.77 4.28
N GLY A 70 -15.35 -12.70 4.29
CA GLY A 70 -16.44 -12.51 3.33
C GLY A 70 -16.02 -11.84 2.03
N LEU A 71 -14.83 -11.25 1.96
CA LEU A 71 -14.37 -10.46 0.81
C LEU A 71 -13.14 -11.06 0.12
N PHE A 72 -12.22 -11.64 0.89
CA PHE A 72 -10.96 -12.14 0.38
C PHE A 72 -10.90 -13.67 0.45
N ASP A 73 -10.37 -14.27 -0.61
CA ASP A 73 -10.28 -15.72 -0.75
C ASP A 73 -8.88 -16.23 -0.44
N LYS A 74 -7.86 -15.41 -0.71
CA LYS A 74 -6.45 -15.78 -0.60
C LYS A 74 -5.71 -14.89 0.38
N TYR A 75 -4.73 -15.49 1.04
CA TYR A 75 -3.86 -14.82 1.99
C TYR A 75 -2.40 -15.22 1.79
N THR A 76 -1.52 -14.23 1.92
CA THR A 76 -0.09 -14.42 2.16
C THR A 76 0.46 -13.30 3.03
N LYS A 77 1.75 -13.37 3.38
CA LYS A 77 2.40 -12.38 4.25
C LYS A 77 3.89 -12.27 3.99
N VAL A 78 4.46 -11.15 4.42
CA VAL A 78 5.88 -11.03 4.76
C VAL A 78 5.99 -10.92 6.28
N VAL A 79 6.95 -11.61 6.90
CA VAL A 79 7.18 -11.51 8.35
C VAL A 79 8.30 -10.51 8.59
N ALA A 80 8.02 -9.46 9.36
CA ALA A 80 9.02 -8.46 9.74
C ALA A 80 9.99 -9.03 10.79
N PRO A 81 11.18 -8.43 10.98
CA PRO A 81 12.17 -8.90 11.98
C PRO A 81 11.64 -8.98 13.41
N ASN A 82 10.67 -8.15 13.79
CA ASN A 82 9.97 -8.21 15.08
C ASN A 82 8.96 -9.37 15.20
N GLY A 83 8.88 -10.25 14.20
CA GLY A 83 7.98 -11.41 14.15
C GLY A 83 6.55 -11.09 13.76
N LYS A 84 6.21 -9.81 13.52
CA LYS A 84 4.85 -9.40 13.16
C LYS A 84 4.63 -9.52 11.64
N PRO A 85 3.43 -9.93 11.21
CA PRO A 85 3.11 -10.04 9.78
C PRO A 85 2.83 -8.68 9.16
N ILE A 86 3.20 -8.55 7.88
CA ILE A 86 2.70 -7.56 6.93
C ILE A 86 1.78 -8.34 5.99
N HIS A 87 0.50 -8.02 6.02
CA HIS A 87 -0.56 -8.85 5.47
C HIS A 87 -0.81 -8.56 3.99
N ILE A 88 -1.14 -9.61 3.21
CA ILE A 88 -1.61 -9.49 1.83
C ILE A 88 -2.85 -10.36 1.69
N PHE A 89 -4.01 -9.74 1.46
CA PHE A 89 -5.27 -10.41 1.17
C PHE A 89 -5.63 -10.19 -0.30
N ALA A 90 -6.19 -11.21 -0.96
CA ALA A 90 -6.56 -11.13 -2.36
C ALA A 90 -7.93 -11.75 -2.63
N THR A 91 -8.75 -11.07 -3.44
CA THR A 91 -10.05 -11.59 -3.89
C THR A 91 -9.87 -12.73 -4.90
N SER A 92 -10.92 -13.51 -5.15
CA SER A 92 -10.92 -14.67 -6.05
C SER A 92 -10.41 -14.36 -7.46
N GLY A 93 -10.73 -13.17 -8.01
CA GLY A 93 -10.30 -12.73 -9.34
C GLY A 93 -8.80 -12.42 -9.47
N VAL A 94 -8.09 -12.24 -8.36
CA VAL A 94 -6.62 -12.10 -8.38
C VAL A 94 -5.99 -13.49 -8.54
N SER A 95 -5.02 -13.65 -9.44
CA SER A 95 -4.34 -14.95 -9.58
C SER A 95 -3.37 -15.24 -8.41
N GLU A 96 -3.05 -16.52 -8.16
CA GLU A 96 -2.00 -16.87 -7.20
C GLU A 96 -0.64 -16.28 -7.60
N ALA A 97 -0.32 -16.27 -8.90
CA ALA A 97 0.92 -15.70 -9.41
C ALA A 97 1.03 -14.20 -9.10
N GLN A 98 -0.06 -13.44 -9.27
CA GLN A 98 -0.13 -12.04 -8.84
C GLN A 98 0.06 -11.89 -7.33
N THR A 99 -0.57 -12.75 -6.53
CA THR A 99 -0.44 -12.73 -5.05
C THR A 99 1.02 -12.98 -4.63
N VAL A 100 1.69 -13.95 -5.24
CA VAL A 100 3.11 -14.25 -5.01
C VAL A 100 3.99 -13.08 -5.45
N ARG A 101 3.71 -12.50 -6.63
CA ARG A 101 4.43 -11.34 -7.17
C ARG A 101 4.36 -10.14 -6.22
N ALA A 102 3.16 -9.79 -5.74
CA ALA A 102 2.99 -8.70 -4.77
C ALA A 102 3.84 -8.92 -3.51
N ARG A 103 3.84 -10.14 -2.96
CA ARG A 103 4.70 -10.49 -1.84
C ARG A 103 6.19 -10.35 -2.17
N GLN A 104 6.62 -10.80 -3.35
CA GLN A 104 8.02 -10.68 -3.79
C GLN A 104 8.46 -9.22 -3.97
N ILE A 105 7.60 -8.37 -4.51
CA ILE A 105 7.86 -6.92 -4.62
C ILE A 105 8.01 -6.31 -3.21
N LEU A 106 7.11 -6.64 -2.28
CA LEU A 106 7.22 -6.18 -0.90
C LEU A 106 8.54 -6.66 -0.25
N SER A 107 8.89 -7.94 -0.38
CA SER A 107 10.16 -8.47 0.11
C SER A 107 11.37 -7.80 -0.53
N PHE A 108 11.29 -7.47 -1.82
CA PHE A 108 12.35 -6.75 -2.52
C PHE A 108 12.51 -5.32 -2.00
N ILE A 109 11.42 -4.58 -1.83
CA ILE A 109 11.44 -3.22 -1.29
C ILE A 109 12.01 -3.21 0.13
N LEU A 110 11.72 -4.22 0.95
CA LEU A 110 12.20 -4.35 2.32
C LEU A 110 13.61 -4.97 2.44
N LYS A 111 14.20 -5.43 1.34
CA LYS A 111 15.58 -5.93 1.34
C LYS A 111 16.57 -4.77 1.52
N ASP A 112 17.58 -4.98 2.36
CA ASP A 112 18.65 -4.03 2.56
C ASP A 112 19.40 -3.71 1.25
N ALA A 113 19.79 -2.45 1.14
CA ALA A 113 20.62 -1.91 0.08
C ALA A 113 21.92 -1.37 0.72
N GLU A 114 22.90 -2.25 0.84
CA GLU A 114 24.20 -1.96 1.45
C GLU A 114 24.86 -0.72 0.83
N GLY A 115 25.56 0.06 1.65
CA GLY A 115 26.25 1.28 1.21
C GLY A 115 25.34 2.49 0.95
N THR A 116 24.03 2.37 1.19
CA THR A 116 23.10 3.51 1.08
C THR A 116 22.83 4.18 2.43
N GLN A 117 22.55 5.49 2.41
CA GLN A 117 22.31 6.29 3.60
C GLN A 117 21.08 5.82 4.41
N TYR A 118 19.99 5.47 3.72
CA TYR A 118 18.70 5.13 4.36
C TYR A 118 18.25 3.69 4.14
N GLY A 119 18.95 2.92 3.31
CA GLY A 119 18.55 1.56 2.95
C GLY A 119 19.49 0.46 3.43
N SER A 120 20.60 0.81 4.11
CA SER A 120 21.58 -0.18 4.58
C SER A 120 21.04 -1.12 5.67
N ASP A 121 20.01 -0.69 6.40
CA ASP A 121 19.21 -1.52 7.32
C ASP A 121 17.75 -1.04 7.27
N LYS A 122 16.87 -1.89 6.73
CA LYS A 122 15.42 -1.64 6.64
C LYS A 122 14.62 -2.37 7.72
N SER A 123 15.27 -2.96 8.72
CA SER A 123 14.57 -3.66 9.81
C SER A 123 13.59 -2.75 10.55
N ALA A 124 13.95 -1.49 10.82
CA ALA A 124 13.07 -0.51 11.44
C ALA A 124 11.83 -0.20 10.58
N VAL A 125 11.99 -0.11 9.26
CA VAL A 125 10.88 0.10 8.31
C VAL A 125 9.95 -1.11 8.30
N ALA A 126 10.49 -2.32 8.20
CA ALA A 126 9.72 -3.56 8.22
C ALA A 126 8.97 -3.73 9.56
N ASN A 127 9.63 -3.41 10.67
CA ASN A 127 9.03 -3.48 12.01
C ASN A 127 7.87 -2.49 12.16
N ALA A 128 8.03 -1.26 11.67
CA ALA A 128 6.95 -0.26 11.66
C ALA A 128 5.73 -0.73 10.88
N LEU A 129 5.93 -1.37 9.71
CA LEU A 129 4.84 -2.00 8.95
C LEU A 129 4.13 -3.10 9.73
N GLY A 130 4.89 -3.99 10.39
CA GLY A 130 4.32 -5.03 11.24
C GLY A 130 3.60 -4.49 12.48
N ASP A 131 4.09 -3.40 13.07
CA ASP A 131 3.47 -2.72 14.21
C ASP A 131 2.17 -2.03 13.82
N ALA A 132 2.10 -1.47 12.61
CA ALA A 132 0.91 -0.84 12.04
C ALA A 132 -0.13 -1.84 11.49
N GLN A 133 0.14 -3.14 11.57
CA GLN A 133 -0.65 -4.18 10.89
C GLN A 133 -0.88 -3.83 9.40
N ALA A 134 0.16 -3.34 8.73
CA ALA A 134 0.08 -2.92 7.33
C ALA A 134 -0.46 -4.07 6.46
N THR A 135 -1.46 -3.76 5.65
CA THR A 135 -2.28 -4.73 4.93
C THR A 135 -2.49 -4.27 3.49
N LEU A 136 -1.93 -5.04 2.55
CA LEU A 136 -2.25 -4.89 1.14
C LEU A 136 -3.56 -5.64 0.83
N VAL A 137 -4.57 -4.94 0.31
CA VAL A 137 -5.82 -5.52 -0.15
C VAL A 137 -5.86 -5.55 -1.67
N TYR A 138 -5.81 -6.75 -2.23
CA TYR A 138 -5.67 -6.98 -3.66
C TYR A 138 -7.03 -7.33 -4.26
N PHE A 139 -7.59 -6.40 -5.01
CA PHE A 139 -8.87 -6.56 -5.71
C PHE A 139 -8.65 -6.96 -7.16
N GLU A 140 -9.67 -7.59 -7.75
CA GLU A 140 -9.68 -7.89 -9.17
C GLU A 140 -9.70 -6.58 -9.97
N THR A 141 -10.61 -5.66 -9.60
CA THR A 141 -10.84 -4.39 -10.29
C THR A 141 -10.91 -3.21 -9.32
N GLU A 142 -10.67 -2.01 -9.83
CA GLU A 142 -10.89 -0.76 -9.07
C GLU A 142 -12.36 -0.63 -8.64
N GLU A 143 -13.31 -1.02 -9.50
CA GLU A 143 -14.74 -0.97 -9.18
C GLU A 143 -15.09 -1.85 -7.97
N GLN A 144 -14.47 -3.03 -7.88
CA GLN A 144 -14.61 -3.91 -6.72
C GLN A 144 -14.07 -3.23 -5.46
N ALA A 145 -12.88 -2.62 -5.54
CA ALA A 145 -12.28 -1.91 -4.42
C ALA A 145 -13.17 -0.76 -3.93
N LEU A 146 -13.71 0.07 -4.84
CA LEU A 146 -14.59 1.19 -4.51
C LEU A 146 -15.87 0.74 -3.81
N LYS A 147 -16.47 -0.38 -4.23
CA LYS A 147 -17.66 -0.96 -3.58
C LYS A 147 -17.40 -1.40 -2.13
N HIS A 148 -16.17 -1.76 -1.80
CA HIS A 148 -15.81 -2.32 -0.49
C HIS A 148 -14.96 -1.37 0.38
N ARG A 149 -14.59 -0.20 -0.13
CA ARG A 149 -13.73 0.78 0.56
C ARG A 149 -14.21 1.13 1.97
N ASP A 150 -15.52 1.36 2.15
CA ASP A 150 -16.10 1.71 3.45
C ASP A 150 -16.07 0.55 4.45
N ALA A 151 -16.15 -0.69 3.99
CA ALA A 151 -16.09 -1.86 4.85
C ALA A 151 -14.64 -2.11 5.30
N VAL A 152 -13.70 -1.98 4.36
CA VAL A 152 -12.27 -2.18 4.61
C VAL A 152 -11.71 -1.07 5.51
N SER A 153 -12.08 0.19 5.30
CA SER A 153 -11.60 1.32 6.12
C SER A 153 -11.99 1.22 7.60
N LYS A 154 -13.12 0.55 7.91
CA LYS A 154 -13.60 0.34 9.28
C LYS A 154 -12.86 -0.76 10.04
N LEU A 155 -11.94 -1.48 9.40
CA LEU A 155 -11.14 -2.52 10.06
C LEU A 155 -10.09 -1.97 11.03
N GLY A 156 -9.72 -0.69 10.89
CA GLY A 156 -8.66 -0.06 11.69
C GLY A 156 -7.26 -0.58 11.38
N LEU A 157 -7.04 -1.05 10.14
CA LEU A 157 -5.75 -1.53 9.64
C LEU A 157 -5.05 -0.45 8.80
N GLY A 158 -3.72 -0.54 8.66
CA GLY A 158 -2.97 0.27 7.70
C GLY A 158 -3.14 -0.28 6.28
N VAL A 159 -4.19 0.16 5.58
CA VAL A 159 -4.61 -0.44 4.30
C VAL A 159 -4.05 0.32 3.09
N GLN A 160 -3.54 -0.44 2.12
CA GLN A 160 -3.28 0.00 0.75
C GLN A 160 -3.96 -0.97 -0.22
N ASP A 161 -4.62 -0.45 -1.26
CA ASP A 161 -5.21 -1.27 -2.31
C ASP A 161 -4.29 -1.48 -3.53
N LEU A 162 -4.53 -2.59 -4.22
CA LEU A 162 -3.90 -2.96 -5.49
C LEU A 162 -4.94 -3.63 -6.40
N TYR A 163 -4.84 -3.45 -7.72
CA TYR A 163 -5.81 -3.97 -8.68
C TYR A 163 -5.16 -4.93 -9.70
N ALA A 164 -5.81 -6.07 -9.94
CA ALA A 164 -5.27 -7.12 -10.80
C ALA A 164 -5.16 -6.65 -12.26
N GLU A 165 -6.12 -5.83 -12.70
CA GLU A 165 -6.16 -5.22 -14.03
C GLU A 165 -4.99 -4.27 -14.33
N GLU A 166 -4.26 -3.82 -13.30
CA GLU A 166 -3.08 -2.95 -13.42
C GLU A 166 -1.82 -3.60 -12.84
N SER A 167 -1.78 -4.93 -12.78
CA SER A 167 -0.67 -5.67 -12.18
C SER A 167 -0.31 -6.88 -13.02
N PRO A 168 0.31 -6.69 -14.20
CA PRO A 168 0.73 -7.79 -15.05
C PRO A 168 1.75 -8.67 -14.32
N VAL A 169 1.75 -9.96 -14.62
CA VAL A 169 2.76 -10.90 -14.10
C VAL A 169 3.88 -11.07 -15.11
N GLU A 170 5.12 -11.14 -14.64
CA GLU A 170 6.30 -11.39 -15.45
C GLU A 170 6.10 -12.63 -16.34
N GLY A 171 6.41 -12.50 -17.63
CA GLY A 171 6.25 -13.59 -18.61
C GLY A 171 4.86 -13.72 -19.24
N THR A 172 3.87 -12.96 -18.78
CA THR A 172 2.57 -12.84 -19.49
C THR A 172 2.70 -11.97 -20.74
N GLN A 173 1.78 -12.13 -21.70
CA GLN A 173 1.77 -11.29 -22.90
C GLN A 173 1.60 -9.80 -22.56
N ALA A 174 0.70 -9.50 -21.60
CA ALA A 174 0.45 -8.15 -21.12
C ALA A 174 1.72 -7.48 -20.55
N TYR A 175 2.53 -8.24 -19.81
CA TYR A 175 3.83 -7.78 -19.32
C TYR A 175 4.83 -7.57 -20.47
N LEU A 176 5.02 -8.57 -21.33
CA LEU A 176 6.02 -8.54 -22.41
C LEU A 176 5.75 -7.42 -23.43
N ASN A 177 4.48 -7.10 -23.67
CA ASN A 177 4.08 -6.07 -24.61
C ASN A 177 3.83 -4.70 -23.96
N ASN A 178 3.93 -4.58 -22.63
CA ASN A 178 3.54 -3.38 -21.88
C ASN A 178 2.10 -2.92 -22.21
N GLU A 179 1.15 -3.87 -22.28
CA GLU A 179 -0.24 -3.60 -22.67
C GLU A 179 -1.05 -2.88 -21.59
N ILE A 180 -0.69 -3.12 -20.32
CA ILE A 180 -1.34 -2.50 -19.16
C ILE A 180 -0.29 -1.79 -18.29
N ARG A 181 -0.74 -0.78 -17.55
CA ARG A 181 0.06 -0.16 -16.48
C ARG A 181 0.46 -1.25 -15.48
N ASP A 182 1.68 -1.16 -14.98
CA ASP A 182 2.13 -1.96 -13.83
C ASP A 182 2.20 -1.08 -12.58
N ALA A 183 1.12 -1.11 -11.81
CA ALA A 183 0.93 -0.36 -10.58
C ALA A 183 1.55 -1.05 -9.36
N ALA A 184 1.86 -2.35 -9.45
CA ALA A 184 2.19 -3.15 -8.28
C ALA A 184 3.37 -2.59 -7.49
N TYR A 185 4.44 -2.15 -8.17
CA TYR A 185 5.58 -1.56 -7.49
C TYR A 185 5.22 -0.24 -6.79
N GLU A 186 4.44 0.62 -7.46
CA GLU A 186 4.04 1.92 -6.93
C GLU A 186 3.11 1.79 -5.71
N GLU A 187 2.04 1.01 -5.81
CA GLU A 187 1.08 0.87 -4.70
C GLU A 187 1.71 0.16 -3.50
N ILE A 188 2.51 -0.89 -3.73
CA ILE A 188 3.23 -1.54 -2.62
C ILE A 188 4.24 -0.57 -2.00
N PHE A 189 4.88 0.29 -2.80
CA PHE A 189 5.75 1.33 -2.26
C PHE A 189 4.98 2.39 -1.47
N HIS A 190 3.77 2.79 -1.89
CA HIS A 190 2.91 3.70 -1.12
C HIS A 190 2.62 3.13 0.28
N MET A 191 2.30 1.84 0.39
CA MET A 191 2.13 1.17 1.68
C MET A 191 3.40 1.22 2.54
N VAL A 192 4.55 0.85 1.95
CA VAL A 192 5.85 0.86 2.65
C VAL A 192 6.23 2.28 3.09
N HIS A 193 5.94 3.27 2.26
CA HIS A 193 6.24 4.67 2.53
C HIS A 193 5.38 5.20 3.68
N GLY A 194 4.06 5.07 3.60
CA GLY A 194 3.12 5.63 4.58
C GLY A 194 3.16 4.94 5.95
N TYR A 195 3.22 3.61 5.98
CA TYR A 195 3.17 2.85 7.23
C TYR A 195 4.54 2.42 7.76
N GLY A 196 5.59 2.52 6.93
CA GLY A 196 6.95 2.13 7.29
C GLY A 196 7.89 3.34 7.37
N ILE A 197 8.26 3.91 6.22
CA ILE A 197 9.30 4.95 6.09
C ILE A 197 8.92 6.23 6.86
N GLU A 198 7.68 6.69 6.74
CA GLU A 198 7.21 7.88 7.47
C GLU A 198 7.42 7.78 8.97
N THR A 199 7.19 6.60 9.53
CA THR A 199 7.33 6.33 10.96
C THR A 199 8.78 6.07 11.35
N ALA A 200 9.48 5.20 10.62
CA ALA A 200 10.81 4.71 10.99
C ALA A 200 11.95 5.64 10.55
N LEU A 201 11.78 6.39 9.47
CA LEU A 201 12.82 7.21 8.82
C LEU A 201 12.30 8.63 8.49
N PRO A 202 11.91 9.44 9.50
CA PRO A 202 11.31 10.76 9.28
C PRO A 202 12.23 11.74 8.54
N ALA A 203 13.56 11.60 8.68
CA ALA A 203 14.53 12.41 7.92
C ALA A 203 14.49 12.09 6.42
N PHE A 204 14.41 10.80 6.06
CA PHE A 204 14.29 10.40 4.66
C PHE A 204 12.97 10.88 4.07
N HIS A 205 11.86 10.71 4.80
CA HIS A 205 10.57 11.25 4.39
C HIS A 205 10.64 12.77 4.14
N ALA A 206 11.24 13.54 5.05
CA ALA A 206 11.40 14.99 4.88
C ALA A 206 12.21 15.36 3.62
N GLU A 207 13.27 14.61 3.31
CA GLU A 207 14.04 14.79 2.07
C GLU A 207 13.20 14.49 0.82
N MET A 208 12.36 13.44 0.84
CA MET A 208 11.44 13.13 -0.26
C MET A 208 10.42 14.25 -0.47
N VAL A 209 9.82 14.76 0.61
CA VAL A 209 8.88 15.91 0.56
C VAL A 209 9.58 17.15 0.00
N ALA A 210 10.80 17.44 0.45
CA ALA A 210 11.57 18.58 -0.06
C ALA A 210 11.89 18.43 -1.56
N ALA A 211 12.25 17.22 -2.00
CA ALA A 211 12.50 16.91 -3.40
C ALA A 211 11.22 17.08 -4.25
N GLN A 212 10.07 16.60 -3.76
CA GLN A 212 8.76 16.75 -4.41
C GLN A 212 8.40 18.24 -4.57
N LEU A 213 8.49 19.03 -3.50
CA LEU A 213 8.21 20.47 -3.54
C LEU A 213 9.09 21.19 -4.57
N LYS A 214 10.38 20.83 -4.63
CA LYS A 214 11.32 21.40 -5.60
C LYS A 214 10.97 21.00 -7.04
N ALA A 215 10.52 19.77 -7.27
CA ALA A 215 10.07 19.32 -8.59
C ALA A 215 8.81 20.06 -9.05
N THR A 216 7.81 20.19 -8.18
CA THR A 216 6.56 20.91 -8.48
C THR A 216 6.80 22.39 -8.74
N ALA A 217 7.66 23.05 -7.94
CA ALA A 217 8.03 24.45 -8.17
C ALA A 217 8.69 24.65 -9.54
N ARG A 218 9.57 23.72 -9.97
CA ARG A 218 10.19 23.75 -11.30
C ARG A 218 9.18 23.54 -12.43
N ALA A 219 8.25 22.60 -12.27
CA ALA A 219 7.18 22.37 -13.24
C ALA A 219 6.24 23.60 -13.37
N TYR A 220 5.93 24.26 -12.25
CA TYR A 220 5.14 25.50 -12.23
C TYR A 220 5.87 26.67 -12.92
N ILE A 221 7.18 26.81 -12.72
CA ILE A 221 7.99 27.84 -13.40
C ILE A 221 8.09 27.55 -14.90
N GLY A 222 8.30 26.30 -15.32
CA GLY A 222 8.36 25.90 -16.73
C GLY A 222 7.05 26.18 -17.47
N THR A 223 5.90 25.85 -16.88
CA THR A 223 4.57 26.12 -17.46
C THR A 223 4.19 27.60 -17.47
N ARG A 224 4.70 28.42 -16.53
CA ARG A 224 4.51 29.88 -16.56
C ARG A 224 5.40 30.56 -17.61
N MET A 225 6.63 30.09 -17.79
CA MET A 225 7.53 30.57 -18.85
C MET A 225 6.96 30.25 -20.24
N ALA A 226 6.54 29.00 -20.49
CA ALA A 226 5.96 28.60 -21.77
C ALA A 226 4.69 29.41 -22.15
N ARG A 227 3.79 29.65 -21.17
CA ARG A 227 2.58 30.47 -21.39
C ARG A 227 2.88 31.95 -21.63
N ASN A 228 3.99 32.48 -21.11
CA ASN A 228 4.40 33.86 -21.37
C ASN A 228 5.08 34.00 -22.74
N THR A 229 5.80 32.98 -23.22
CA THR A 229 6.38 32.99 -24.56
C THR A 229 5.30 32.96 -25.65
N GLU A 230 4.23 32.17 -25.47
CA GLU A 230 3.09 32.14 -26.41
C GLU A 230 2.24 33.43 -26.41
N ARG A 231 2.24 34.20 -25.31
CA ARG A 231 1.57 35.51 -25.24
C ARG A 231 2.41 36.67 -25.74
N MET A 232 3.71 36.46 -25.96
CA MET A 232 4.62 37.47 -26.53
C MET A 232 4.86 37.29 -28.03
N SER A 233 4.19 36.33 -28.66
CA SER A 233 4.25 36.06 -30.11
C SER A 233 3.00 36.52 -30.87
N ILE A 234 2.38 37.64 -30.46
CA ILE A 234 1.34 38.34 -31.23
C ILE A 234 1.84 39.74 -31.60
#